data_AF-A0A5C4MGR4-F1
#
_entry.id   AF-A0A5C4MGR4-F1
#
_cell.length_a   1.000
_cell.length_b   1.000
_cell.length_c   1.000
_cell.angle_alpha   90.00
_cell.angle_beta   90.00
_cell.angle_gamma   90.00
#
_symmetry.space_group_name_H-M   'P 1'
#
loop_
_entity.id
_entity.type
_entity.pdbx_description
1 polymer ?
#
loop_
_entity_poly.entity_id
_entity_poly.type
_entity_poly.pdbx_seq_one_letter_code
_entity_poly.pdbx_strand_id
1 'polypeptide(L)'
;MSSSLRRAVRTTSLLAAGALAAGTLAAVAAPASAAPADHLVINEAYLNGGSAGATYLNKFVELHNPTGEAIAVDGWTVQYRSYSSTSGFTGKIALSGTIPAGASYLVSGNANAANGTPLPTPDVTSTIAFSGNANGGTLALTKTADTLTGDGAAVLADPDVVDLLGYGVSNTSETAPKADGYSVTSSLNRTGGADTDDNSADFTAGAPTPTACGEACVPGPNPVVERTIAAIQGTGDASPYVGDTVITQGVVTAAYKTGGFNGFYLQTAGSGGDDDATPDASDGIFVFGSAAVALVETDDHVKVTGPVSEFGGMTQITPAASDVVVVDEP
;
A
#
# COMPACT_ATOMS: atom_id res chain seq x y z
N MET A 1 84.88 4.22 -42.19
CA MET A 1 84.83 4.96 -43.46
C MET A 1 83.57 5.81 -43.47
N SER A 2 83.75 7.11 -43.73
CA SER A 2 82.79 8.11 -44.23
C SER A 2 81.46 8.32 -43.49
N SER A 3 81.25 9.44 -42.77
CA SER A 3 80.82 10.77 -43.28
C SER A 3 79.28 10.82 -43.46
N SER A 4 78.50 11.84 -43.12
CA SER A 4 78.81 13.24 -42.82
C SER A 4 77.53 14.11 -42.76
N LEU A 5 77.68 15.32 -42.19
CA LEU A 5 76.96 16.59 -42.49
C LEU A 5 75.49 16.73 -42.04
N ARG A 6 74.96 17.89 -41.62
CA ARG A 6 75.44 19.19 -41.07
C ARG A 6 74.17 20.02 -40.77
N ARG A 7 74.21 20.85 -39.71
CA ARG A 7 73.51 22.16 -39.50
C ARG A 7 71.97 22.16 -39.45
N ALA A 8 71.26 23.00 -38.68
CA ALA A 8 71.59 24.23 -37.97
C ALA A 8 70.45 24.65 -37.00
N VAL A 9 70.85 25.26 -35.87
CA VAL A 9 70.32 26.51 -35.23
C VAL A 9 68.83 26.55 -34.80
N ARG A 10 68.55 26.71 -33.48
CA ARG A 10 68.24 28.02 -32.82
C ARG A 10 67.87 27.89 -31.31
N THR A 11 68.44 28.81 -30.52
CA THR A 11 67.88 29.55 -29.34
C THR A 11 67.53 28.87 -28.00
N THR A 12 68.38 29.17 -27.00
CA THR A 12 68.10 29.81 -25.68
C THR A 12 66.86 29.40 -24.86
N SER A 13 67.07 28.82 -23.68
CA SER A 13 67.05 29.51 -22.37
C SER A 13 66.83 28.53 -21.20
N LEU A 14 67.57 28.74 -20.12
CA LEU A 14 67.45 28.05 -18.84
C LEU A 14 66.06 28.22 -18.22
N LEU A 15 65.56 27.18 -17.54
CA LEU A 15 64.91 27.28 -16.23
C LEU A 15 64.93 25.90 -15.57
N ALA A 16 65.63 25.82 -14.43
CA ALA A 16 65.53 24.70 -13.50
C ALA A 16 64.17 24.76 -12.81
N ALA A 17 63.44 23.65 -12.79
CA ALA A 17 62.30 23.44 -11.92
C ALA A 17 62.38 22.03 -11.35
N GLY A 18 62.48 21.95 -10.02
CA GLY A 18 62.59 20.70 -9.28
C GLY A 18 61.36 19.81 -9.47
N ALA A 19 61.60 18.52 -9.66
CA ALA A 19 60.55 17.52 -9.71
C ALA A 19 59.98 17.31 -8.29
N LEU A 20 58.81 17.90 -8.01
CA LEU A 20 57.97 17.51 -6.88
C LEU A 20 57.19 16.26 -7.30
N ALA A 21 57.55 15.11 -6.74
CA ALA A 21 56.76 13.88 -6.86
C ALA A 21 55.48 14.02 -6.03
N ALA A 22 54.38 14.43 -6.65
CA ALA A 22 53.05 14.36 -6.05
C ALA A 22 52.47 12.97 -6.31
N GLY A 23 52.51 12.10 -5.31
CA GLY A 23 51.78 10.85 -5.33
C GLY A 23 50.28 11.13 -5.34
N THR A 24 49.61 10.77 -6.43
CA THR A 24 48.14 10.77 -6.48
C THR A 24 47.64 9.57 -5.69
N LEU A 25 47.21 9.82 -4.44
CA LEU A 25 46.25 8.91 -3.80
C LEU A 25 44.97 8.95 -4.63
N ALA A 26 44.71 7.89 -5.38
CA ALA A 26 43.40 7.67 -5.97
C ALA A 26 42.41 7.46 -4.81
N ALA A 27 41.64 8.49 -4.48
CA ALA A 27 40.48 8.34 -3.62
C ALA A 27 39.49 7.43 -4.36
N VAL A 28 39.39 6.18 -3.93
CA VAL A 28 38.34 5.27 -4.39
C VAL A 28 37.06 5.80 -3.77
N ALA A 29 36.26 6.54 -4.54
CA ALA A 29 34.93 6.95 -4.10
C ALA A 29 34.13 5.67 -3.83
N ALA A 30 33.66 5.50 -2.59
CA ALA A 30 32.66 4.48 -2.31
C ALA A 30 31.43 4.76 -3.19
N PRO A 31 30.75 3.73 -3.73
CA PRO A 31 29.53 3.97 -4.49
C PRO A 31 28.55 4.74 -3.59
N ALA A 32 28.07 5.88 -4.09
CA ALA A 32 26.99 6.59 -3.43
C ALA A 32 25.76 5.68 -3.50
N SER A 33 25.37 5.11 -2.36
CA SER A 33 24.06 4.48 -2.24
C SER A 33 23.02 5.58 -2.43
N ALA A 34 22.11 5.40 -3.38
CA ALA A 34 20.94 6.27 -3.49
C ALA A 34 20.20 6.29 -2.15
N ALA A 35 19.69 7.46 -1.76
CA ALA A 35 18.86 7.57 -0.58
C ALA A 35 17.52 6.84 -0.84
N PRO A 36 16.87 6.29 0.20
CA PRO A 36 15.52 5.77 0.06
C PRO A 36 14.57 6.87 -0.42
N ALA A 37 13.55 6.49 -1.20
CA ALA A 37 12.49 7.40 -1.62
C ALA A 37 11.66 7.92 -0.43
N ASP A 38 10.99 9.04 -0.63
CA ASP A 38 10.07 9.66 0.35
C ASP A 38 8.59 9.29 0.12
N HIS A 39 8.35 8.28 -0.72
CA HIS A 39 7.05 7.78 -1.13
C HIS A 39 7.06 6.25 -1.24
N LEU A 40 5.89 5.64 -1.43
CA LEU A 40 5.74 4.20 -1.65
C LEU A 40 6.30 3.81 -3.01
N VAL A 41 7.10 2.73 -3.07
CA VAL A 41 7.77 2.29 -4.30
C VAL A 41 7.37 0.86 -4.69
N ILE A 42 7.41 0.54 -5.97
CA ILE A 42 7.43 -0.81 -6.55
C ILE A 42 8.79 -1.44 -6.21
N ASN A 43 8.85 -2.30 -5.21
CA ASN A 43 10.10 -2.89 -4.76
C ASN A 43 10.50 -4.12 -5.57
N GLU A 44 9.53 -4.94 -5.96
CA GLU A 44 9.79 -6.17 -6.69
C GLU A 44 8.69 -6.48 -7.70
N ALA A 45 9.06 -7.01 -8.88
CA ALA A 45 8.12 -7.52 -9.86
C ALA A 45 8.55 -8.90 -10.36
N TYR A 46 7.74 -9.92 -10.10
CA TYR A 46 7.91 -11.27 -10.63
C TYR A 46 6.87 -11.54 -11.72
N LEU A 47 7.33 -11.64 -12.96
CA LEU A 47 6.49 -11.47 -14.15
C LEU A 47 6.15 -12.79 -14.86
N ASN A 48 6.71 -13.91 -14.41
CA ASN A 48 6.67 -15.19 -15.12
C ASN A 48 5.97 -16.32 -14.35
N GLY A 49 5.26 -16.01 -13.27
CA GLY A 49 4.58 -16.99 -12.42
C GLY A 49 3.70 -17.96 -13.19
N GLY A 50 3.73 -19.22 -12.76
CA GLY A 50 2.90 -20.29 -13.33
C GLY A 50 3.46 -20.89 -14.62
N SER A 51 4.49 -20.30 -15.22
CA SER A 51 5.14 -20.83 -16.42
C SER A 51 5.94 -22.10 -16.10
N ALA A 52 6.27 -22.92 -17.10
CA ALA A 52 7.12 -24.09 -16.88
C ALA A 52 8.48 -23.67 -16.28
N GLY A 53 8.84 -24.26 -15.13
CA GLY A 53 10.05 -23.90 -14.37
C GLY A 53 9.93 -22.65 -13.50
N ALA A 54 8.72 -22.09 -13.33
CA ALA A 54 8.50 -20.94 -12.46
C ALA A 54 8.80 -21.24 -10.98
N THR A 55 9.49 -20.33 -10.30
CA THR A 55 9.67 -20.38 -8.84
C THR A 55 8.32 -20.30 -8.13
N TYR A 56 7.47 -19.33 -8.50
CA TYR A 56 6.16 -19.14 -7.88
C TYR A 56 5.00 -19.35 -8.88
N LEU A 57 3.87 -19.77 -8.33
CA LEU A 57 2.63 -20.01 -9.08
C LEU A 57 2.06 -18.72 -9.68
N ASN A 58 1.95 -17.68 -8.86
CA ASN A 58 1.40 -16.41 -9.29
C ASN A 58 2.55 -15.44 -9.59
N LYS A 59 2.30 -14.56 -10.56
CA LYS A 59 3.05 -13.31 -10.68
C LYS A 59 2.77 -12.44 -9.47
N PHE A 60 3.64 -11.49 -9.18
CA PHE A 60 3.37 -10.50 -8.15
C PHE A 60 4.07 -9.18 -8.41
N VAL A 61 3.55 -8.16 -7.75
CA VAL A 61 4.20 -6.87 -7.52
C VAL A 61 4.29 -6.71 -6.01
N GLU A 62 5.49 -6.46 -5.49
CA GLU A 62 5.71 -6.06 -4.12
C GLU A 62 5.89 -4.54 -4.08
N LEU A 63 5.14 -3.87 -3.20
CA LEU A 63 5.35 -2.47 -2.86
C LEU A 63 6.16 -2.41 -1.56
N HIS A 64 6.94 -1.35 -1.38
CA HIS A 64 7.67 -1.09 -0.14
C HIS A 64 7.48 0.35 0.29
N ASN A 65 7.29 0.57 1.59
CA ASN A 65 7.26 1.89 2.21
C ASN A 65 8.64 2.22 2.81
N PRO A 66 9.54 2.88 2.08
CA PRO A 66 10.85 3.30 2.59
C PRO A 66 10.79 4.47 3.59
N THR A 67 9.61 5.07 3.78
CA THR A 67 9.46 6.27 4.61
C THR A 67 9.45 5.94 6.10
N GLY A 68 9.53 6.99 6.92
CA GLY A 68 9.40 6.88 8.37
C GLY A 68 7.96 6.83 8.90
N GLU A 69 6.95 6.94 8.03
CA GLU A 69 5.54 7.06 8.42
C GLU A 69 4.68 6.01 7.71
N ALA A 70 3.52 5.71 8.28
CA ALA A 70 2.56 4.81 7.65
C ALA A 70 1.86 5.50 6.46
N ILE A 71 1.60 4.76 5.38
CA ILE A 71 0.94 5.27 4.17
C ILE A 71 -0.38 4.55 3.96
N ALA A 72 -1.51 5.28 4.04
CA ALA A 72 -2.82 4.76 3.66
C ALA A 72 -2.94 4.65 2.14
N VAL A 73 -3.43 3.50 1.65
CA VAL A 73 -3.50 3.16 0.22
C VAL A 73 -4.92 2.88 -0.26
N ASP A 74 -5.94 3.18 0.54
CA ASP A 74 -7.33 3.11 0.09
C ASP A 74 -7.55 4.05 -1.11
N GLY A 75 -8.13 3.50 -2.17
CA GLY A 75 -8.34 4.22 -3.44
C GLY A 75 -7.12 4.26 -4.38
N TRP A 76 -5.97 3.74 -3.95
CA TRP A 76 -4.79 3.60 -4.80
C TRP A 76 -4.89 2.35 -5.68
N THR A 77 -4.11 2.30 -6.75
CA THR A 77 -4.07 1.12 -7.63
C THR A 77 -2.66 0.77 -8.11
N VAL A 78 -2.46 -0.51 -8.40
CA VAL A 78 -1.39 -0.97 -9.30
C VAL A 78 -2.02 -1.23 -10.67
N GLN A 79 -1.53 -0.53 -11.69
CA GLN A 79 -2.01 -0.64 -13.07
C GLN A 79 -0.99 -1.31 -13.98
N TYR A 80 -1.46 -2.03 -14.99
CA TYR A 80 -0.62 -2.68 -16.00
C TYR A 80 -0.99 -2.26 -17.43
N ARG A 81 0.04 -2.06 -18.26
CA ARG A 81 -0.05 -1.82 -19.70
C ARG A 81 0.98 -2.64 -20.48
N SER A 82 0.60 -3.09 -21.68
CA SER A 82 1.51 -3.80 -22.60
C SER A 82 2.53 -2.84 -23.23
N TYR A 83 3.75 -3.33 -23.47
CA TYR A 83 4.96 -2.57 -23.84
C TYR A 83 4.82 -1.51 -24.96
N SER A 84 4.02 -1.76 -26.00
CA SER A 84 3.88 -0.86 -27.15
C SER A 84 2.61 -0.02 -27.13
N SER A 85 1.77 -0.17 -26.10
CA SER A 85 0.48 0.52 -26.05
C SER A 85 0.67 1.99 -25.70
N THR A 86 0.01 2.87 -26.44
CA THR A 86 -0.18 4.28 -26.09
C THR A 86 -1.62 4.56 -25.64
N SER A 87 -2.44 3.51 -25.53
CA SER A 87 -3.80 3.56 -25.01
C SER A 87 -3.78 3.46 -23.48
N GLY A 88 -4.97 3.56 -22.87
CA GLY A 88 -5.14 3.40 -21.43
C GLY A 88 -4.64 2.06 -20.91
N PHE A 89 -4.29 2.05 -19.62
CA PHE A 89 -3.89 0.83 -18.90
C PHE A 89 -5.06 -0.17 -18.87
N THR A 90 -4.75 -1.46 -19.03
CA THR A 90 -5.76 -2.52 -19.20
C THR A 90 -5.88 -3.45 -18.01
N GLY A 91 -4.85 -3.48 -17.16
CA GLY A 91 -4.89 -4.13 -15.85
C GLY A 91 -4.98 -3.09 -14.75
N LYS A 92 -5.83 -3.32 -13.75
CA LYS A 92 -5.98 -2.45 -12.58
C LYS A 92 -6.29 -3.29 -11.34
N ILE A 93 -5.51 -3.10 -10.29
CA ILE A 93 -5.63 -3.80 -9.02
C ILE A 93 -5.81 -2.74 -7.94
N ALA A 94 -6.97 -2.72 -7.27
CA ALA A 94 -7.23 -1.81 -6.17
C ALA A 94 -6.45 -2.23 -4.93
N LEU A 95 -5.87 -1.25 -4.24
CA LEU A 95 -5.21 -1.43 -2.96
C LEU A 95 -6.14 -1.00 -1.83
N SER A 96 -5.85 -1.47 -0.63
CA SER A 96 -6.59 -1.10 0.58
C SER A 96 -5.75 -1.22 1.83
N GLY A 97 -6.10 -0.47 2.86
CA GLY A 97 -5.44 -0.50 4.16
C GLY A 97 -4.30 0.50 4.27
N THR A 98 -3.36 0.22 5.18
CA THR A 98 -2.27 1.14 5.53
C THR A 98 -0.96 0.38 5.59
N ILE A 99 0.07 0.84 4.89
CA ILE A 99 1.39 0.20 4.87
C ILE A 99 2.28 0.87 5.91
N PRO A 100 2.67 0.17 7.00
CA PRO A 100 3.56 0.75 8.02
C PRO A 100 4.91 1.18 7.44
N ALA A 101 5.59 2.07 8.16
CA ALA A 101 6.96 2.46 7.85
C ALA A 101 7.88 1.24 7.74
N GLY A 102 8.64 1.15 6.66
CA GLY A 102 9.56 0.04 6.38
C GLY A 102 8.90 -1.29 5.99
N ALA A 103 7.58 -1.37 5.88
CA ALA A 103 6.88 -2.60 5.51
C ALA A 103 6.81 -2.81 3.99
N SER A 104 6.70 -4.08 3.58
CA SER A 104 6.37 -4.48 2.20
C SER A 104 4.89 -4.86 2.10
N TYR A 105 4.31 -4.74 0.92
CA TYR A 105 2.90 -5.06 0.63
C TYR A 105 2.81 -5.88 -0.66
N LEU A 106 2.26 -7.10 -0.58
CA LEU A 106 2.30 -8.08 -1.65
C LEU A 106 1.00 -8.11 -2.45
N VAL A 107 1.09 -7.75 -3.74
CA VAL A 107 -0.01 -7.77 -4.69
C VAL A 107 0.15 -8.95 -5.65
N SER A 108 -0.78 -9.91 -5.63
CA SER A 108 -0.74 -11.04 -6.56
C SER A 108 -1.26 -10.65 -7.94
N GLY A 109 -0.68 -11.25 -8.98
CA GLY A 109 -1.21 -11.26 -10.34
C GLY A 109 -1.63 -12.65 -10.80
N ASN A 110 -1.86 -12.80 -12.10
CA ASN A 110 -2.23 -14.07 -12.71
C ASN A 110 -1.11 -15.13 -12.64
N ALA A 111 -1.50 -16.39 -12.79
CA ALA A 111 -0.61 -17.50 -13.13
C ALA A 111 -0.73 -17.84 -14.63
N ASN A 112 0.36 -18.17 -15.30
CA ASN A 112 0.32 -18.62 -16.70
C ASN A 112 -0.15 -20.08 -16.85
N ALA A 113 0.14 -20.92 -15.85
CA ALA A 113 -0.32 -22.30 -15.70
C ALA A 113 -0.08 -22.75 -14.23
N ALA A 114 -0.27 -24.03 -13.92
CA ALA A 114 -0.15 -24.58 -12.56
C ALA A 114 1.27 -25.07 -12.21
N ASN A 115 2.28 -24.19 -12.33
CA ASN A 115 3.67 -24.51 -11.98
C ASN A 115 4.21 -23.55 -10.91
N GLY A 116 5.14 -24.00 -10.07
CA GLY A 116 5.74 -23.18 -9.01
C GLY A 116 5.01 -23.30 -7.67
N THR A 117 5.64 -22.78 -6.61
CA THR A 117 5.06 -22.82 -5.26
C THR A 117 4.05 -21.69 -5.05
N PRO A 118 3.08 -21.83 -4.13
CA PRO A 118 2.23 -20.71 -3.72
C PRO A 118 3.06 -19.53 -3.19
N LEU A 119 2.55 -18.31 -3.37
CA LEU A 119 3.06 -17.14 -2.66
C LEU A 119 2.73 -17.26 -1.17
N PRO A 120 3.45 -16.55 -0.27
CA PRO A 120 2.86 -16.13 1.00
C PRO A 120 1.49 -15.48 0.74
N THR A 121 0.57 -15.56 1.71
CA THR A 121 -0.77 -14.96 1.56
C THR A 121 -0.63 -13.49 1.16
N PRO A 122 -1.02 -13.10 -0.07
CA PRO A 122 -0.88 -11.73 -0.54
C PRO A 122 -1.81 -10.79 0.22
N ASP A 123 -1.38 -9.55 0.42
CA ASP A 123 -2.21 -8.49 0.99
C ASP A 123 -3.38 -8.15 0.05
N VAL A 124 -3.13 -8.24 -1.27
CA VAL A 124 -4.16 -8.16 -2.31
C VAL A 124 -4.04 -9.34 -3.25
N THR A 125 -5.14 -10.07 -3.45
CA THR A 125 -5.23 -11.12 -4.46
C THR A 125 -5.89 -10.59 -5.72
N SER A 126 -5.28 -10.83 -6.87
CA SER A 126 -5.82 -10.46 -8.19
C SER A 126 -5.46 -11.47 -9.27
N THR A 127 -6.28 -11.49 -10.32
CA THR A 127 -6.08 -12.30 -11.54
C THR A 127 -5.61 -11.46 -12.73
N ILE A 128 -5.27 -10.18 -12.53
CA ILE A 128 -4.76 -9.30 -13.59
C ILE A 128 -3.46 -9.87 -14.16
N ALA A 129 -3.36 -9.85 -15.48
CA ALA A 129 -2.23 -10.43 -16.19
C ALA A 129 -1.14 -9.40 -16.51
N PHE A 130 0.10 -9.74 -16.16
CA PHE A 130 1.30 -8.99 -16.58
C PHE A 130 2.05 -9.78 -17.65
N SER A 131 2.66 -9.12 -18.63
CA SER A 131 3.49 -9.85 -19.60
C SER A 131 4.82 -10.26 -18.96
N GLY A 132 5.16 -11.55 -19.02
CA GLY A 132 6.49 -12.04 -18.64
C GLY A 132 7.41 -12.30 -19.84
N ASN A 133 7.00 -11.91 -21.05
CA ASN A 133 7.81 -12.14 -22.26
C ASN A 133 8.88 -11.04 -22.42
N ALA A 134 9.78 -11.22 -23.39
CA ALA A 134 10.88 -10.29 -23.65
C ALA A 134 10.43 -8.88 -24.10
N ASN A 135 9.19 -8.72 -24.59
CA ASN A 135 8.69 -7.39 -24.92
C ASN A 135 8.31 -6.59 -23.67
N GLY A 136 7.87 -7.29 -22.62
CA GLY A 136 7.58 -6.71 -21.32
C GLY A 136 6.31 -5.86 -21.28
N GLY A 137 6.34 -4.78 -20.51
CA GLY A 137 5.21 -3.91 -20.23
C GLY A 137 5.54 -2.82 -19.22
N THR A 138 4.49 -2.21 -18.67
CA THR A 138 4.58 -1.15 -17.66
C THR A 138 3.69 -1.52 -16.49
N LEU A 139 4.25 -1.40 -15.27
CA LEU A 139 3.51 -1.39 -14.01
C LEU A 139 3.56 0.04 -13.46
N ALA A 140 2.43 0.58 -13.05
CA ALA A 140 2.35 1.92 -12.44
C ALA A 140 1.61 1.83 -11.11
N LEU A 141 2.18 2.42 -10.07
CA LEU A 141 1.53 2.64 -8.78
C LEU A 141 0.88 4.03 -8.80
N THR A 142 -0.42 4.13 -8.49
CA THR A 142 -1.17 5.39 -8.57
C THR A 142 -1.98 5.69 -7.31
N LYS A 143 -2.17 6.97 -6.99
CA LYS A 143 -3.04 7.46 -5.89
C LYS A 143 -4.51 7.57 -6.27
N THR A 144 -4.88 7.03 -7.43
CA THR A 144 -6.23 7.12 -7.99
C THR A 144 -6.74 5.77 -8.46
N ALA A 145 -8.06 5.61 -8.38
CA ALA A 145 -8.79 4.51 -8.97
C ALA A 145 -9.07 4.71 -10.46
N ASP A 146 -8.85 5.91 -11.00
CA ASP A 146 -9.03 6.20 -12.41
C ASP A 146 -7.95 5.51 -13.25
N THR A 147 -8.33 5.11 -14.47
CA THR A 147 -7.41 4.44 -15.38
C THR A 147 -6.47 5.47 -16.01
N LEU A 148 -5.16 5.26 -15.90
CA LEU A 148 -4.17 6.09 -16.58
C LEU A 148 -4.34 5.99 -18.10
N THR A 149 -4.21 7.12 -18.80
CA THR A 149 -4.34 7.21 -20.26
C THR A 149 -3.22 8.05 -20.88
N GLY A 150 -3.08 7.98 -22.20
CA GLY A 150 -2.05 8.72 -22.93
C GLY A 150 -0.77 7.94 -23.18
N ASP A 151 0.16 8.55 -23.92
CA ASP A 151 1.48 7.99 -24.21
C ASP A 151 2.40 8.02 -22.96
N GLY A 152 3.66 7.60 -23.12
CA GLY A 152 4.59 7.56 -22.00
C GLY A 152 4.84 8.92 -21.35
N ALA A 153 4.91 9.99 -22.15
CA ALA A 153 5.14 11.34 -21.64
C ALA A 153 3.92 11.87 -20.86
N ALA A 154 2.70 11.61 -21.35
CA ALA A 154 1.48 11.97 -20.64
C ALA A 154 1.36 11.23 -19.30
N VAL A 155 1.71 9.94 -19.28
CA VAL A 155 1.67 9.12 -18.06
C VAL A 155 2.68 9.60 -17.02
N LEU A 156 3.92 9.89 -17.41
CA LEU A 156 4.93 10.42 -16.49
C LEU A 156 4.61 11.83 -15.97
N ALA A 157 3.76 12.57 -16.68
CA ALA A 157 3.33 13.91 -16.26
C ALA A 157 2.08 13.89 -15.37
N ASP A 158 1.45 12.72 -15.18
CA ASP A 158 0.25 12.57 -14.36
C ASP A 158 0.61 12.66 -12.87
N PRO A 159 0.03 13.61 -12.10
CA PRO A 159 0.37 13.80 -10.70
C PRO A 159 -0.08 12.66 -9.78
N ASP A 160 -0.95 11.77 -10.25
CA ASP A 160 -1.39 10.61 -9.49
C ASP A 160 -0.42 9.42 -9.62
N VAL A 161 0.54 9.45 -10.55
CA VAL A 161 1.61 8.44 -10.64
C VAL A 161 2.59 8.63 -9.49
N VAL A 162 2.80 7.56 -8.72
CA VAL A 162 3.72 7.54 -7.58
C VAL A 162 5.06 6.96 -7.96
N ASP A 163 5.06 5.86 -8.70
CA ASP A 163 6.24 5.11 -9.14
C ASP A 163 5.84 4.24 -10.34
N LEU A 164 6.76 4.01 -11.27
CA LEU A 164 6.48 3.35 -12.53
C LEU A 164 7.63 2.47 -12.98
N LEU A 165 7.38 1.16 -13.11
CA LEU A 165 8.32 0.21 -13.69
C LEU A 165 7.98 -0.11 -15.15
N GLY A 166 8.76 0.45 -16.07
CA GLY A 166 8.83 -0.03 -17.45
C GLY A 166 9.88 -1.15 -17.60
N TYR A 167 9.53 -2.24 -18.25
CA TYR A 167 10.44 -3.38 -18.45
C TYR A 167 10.30 -4.00 -19.84
N GLY A 168 11.33 -4.75 -20.25
CA GLY A 168 11.50 -5.22 -21.63
C GLY A 168 11.77 -4.06 -22.57
N VAL A 169 10.98 -3.96 -23.65
CA VAL A 169 11.04 -2.84 -24.61
C VAL A 169 9.86 -1.88 -24.45
N SER A 170 9.41 -1.67 -23.21
CA SER A 170 8.31 -0.77 -22.93
C SER A 170 8.56 0.64 -23.48
N ASN A 171 7.56 1.21 -24.14
CA ASN A 171 7.53 2.60 -24.58
C ASN A 171 7.17 3.57 -23.42
N THR A 172 6.89 3.03 -22.24
CA THR A 172 6.54 3.77 -21.03
C THR A 172 7.32 3.20 -19.88
N SER A 173 8.35 3.94 -19.53
CA SER A 173 9.24 3.73 -18.40
C SER A 173 9.50 5.11 -17.82
N GLU A 174 10.17 5.15 -16.69
CA GLU A 174 10.94 6.33 -16.32
C GLU A 174 12.11 6.53 -17.32
N THR A 175 13.24 7.12 -16.88
CA THR A 175 14.38 7.47 -17.76
C THR A 175 14.78 6.35 -18.74
N ALA A 176 14.83 5.10 -18.29
CA ALA A 176 15.03 3.95 -19.16
C ALA A 176 14.34 2.69 -18.60
N PRO A 177 13.77 1.81 -19.44
CA PRO A 177 13.14 0.58 -18.97
C PRO A 177 14.19 -0.44 -18.51
N LYS A 178 13.80 -1.33 -17.61
CA LYS A 178 14.59 -2.53 -17.28
C LYS A 178 14.50 -3.55 -18.41
N ALA A 179 15.52 -3.57 -19.28
CA ALA A 179 15.47 -4.30 -20.54
C ALA A 179 15.44 -5.83 -20.43
N ASP A 180 16.13 -6.41 -19.44
CA ASP A 180 16.33 -7.87 -19.35
C ASP A 180 16.52 -8.39 -17.91
N GLY A 181 16.76 -9.71 -17.81
CA GLY A 181 17.14 -10.41 -16.59
C GLY A 181 15.99 -11.04 -15.80
N TYR A 182 14.75 -10.57 -15.97
CA TYR A 182 13.57 -11.25 -15.43
C TYR A 182 13.28 -12.55 -16.17
N SER A 183 12.86 -13.59 -15.44
CA SER A 183 12.68 -14.93 -15.99
C SER A 183 11.72 -15.75 -15.14
N VAL A 184 11.52 -17.02 -15.50
CA VAL A 184 10.78 -17.97 -14.67
C VAL A 184 11.42 -18.17 -13.28
N THR A 185 12.72 -17.91 -13.11
CA THR A 185 13.41 -18.01 -11.81
C THR A 185 13.88 -16.68 -11.23
N SER A 186 13.61 -15.56 -11.92
CA SER A 186 14.13 -14.25 -11.52
C SER A 186 13.06 -13.15 -11.60
N SER A 187 12.98 -12.33 -10.56
CA SER A 187 12.21 -11.08 -10.52
C SER A 187 13.10 -9.87 -10.82
N LEU A 188 12.47 -8.72 -11.01
CA LEU A 188 13.12 -7.41 -10.98
C LEU A 188 13.02 -6.85 -9.56
N ASN A 189 14.15 -6.51 -8.95
CA ASN A 189 14.27 -6.12 -7.55
C ASN A 189 14.94 -4.75 -7.44
N ARG A 190 14.32 -3.85 -6.68
CA ARG A 190 14.89 -2.59 -6.21
C ARG A 190 15.66 -2.85 -4.91
N THR A 191 16.73 -2.10 -4.66
CA THR A 191 17.53 -2.24 -3.43
C THR A 191 17.34 -1.03 -2.53
N GLY A 192 17.01 -1.25 -1.26
CA GLY A 192 16.95 -0.19 -0.25
C GLY A 192 15.84 0.84 -0.45
N GLY A 193 14.82 0.52 -1.25
CA GLY A 193 13.72 1.43 -1.57
C GLY A 193 14.16 2.70 -2.32
N ALA A 194 15.29 2.64 -3.01
CA ALA A 194 15.79 3.77 -3.79
C ALA A 194 15.00 3.94 -5.09
N ASP A 195 14.51 5.14 -5.33
CA ASP A 195 13.86 5.54 -6.58
C ASP A 195 14.60 6.74 -7.17
N THR A 196 15.25 6.55 -8.32
CA THR A 196 16.03 7.58 -9.00
C THR A 196 15.38 8.06 -10.29
N ASP A 197 14.12 7.68 -10.52
CA ASP A 197 13.41 7.88 -11.78
C ASP A 197 14.16 7.25 -12.97
N ASP A 198 14.89 6.14 -12.76
CA ASP A 198 15.55 5.35 -13.79
C ASP A 198 15.43 3.85 -13.49
N ASN A 199 14.41 3.21 -14.07
CA ASN A 199 14.17 1.78 -13.87
C ASN A 199 15.37 0.89 -14.20
N SER A 200 16.23 1.29 -15.14
CA SER A 200 17.41 0.51 -15.51
C SER A 200 18.51 0.56 -14.45
N ALA A 201 18.59 1.66 -13.71
CA ALA A 201 19.51 1.88 -12.60
C ALA A 201 18.98 1.26 -11.30
N ASP A 202 17.67 1.37 -11.05
CA ASP A 202 17.08 0.99 -9.77
C ASP A 202 16.78 -0.51 -9.65
N PHE A 203 16.46 -1.17 -10.76
CA PHE A 203 16.10 -2.58 -10.75
C PHE A 203 17.24 -3.49 -11.20
N THR A 204 17.43 -4.57 -10.46
CA THR A 204 18.33 -5.68 -10.82
C THR A 204 17.59 -7.00 -10.83
N ALA A 205 18.03 -7.94 -11.67
CA ALA A 205 17.42 -9.25 -11.71
C ALA A 205 17.96 -10.13 -10.58
N GLY A 206 17.07 -10.78 -9.83
CA GLY A 206 17.42 -11.57 -8.66
C GLY A 206 16.40 -12.69 -8.42
N ALA A 207 16.72 -13.61 -7.50
CA ALA A 207 15.76 -14.63 -7.08
C ALA A 207 14.56 -13.94 -6.39
N PRO A 208 13.31 -14.38 -6.66
CA PRO A 208 12.15 -13.69 -6.13
C PRO A 208 12.00 -13.84 -4.61
N THR A 209 11.63 -12.74 -3.94
CA THR A 209 11.56 -12.64 -2.47
C THR A 209 10.24 -12.06 -1.96
N PRO A 210 9.07 -12.63 -2.34
CA PRO A 210 7.77 -12.05 -2.01
C PRO A 210 7.57 -11.93 -0.50
N THR A 211 7.32 -10.70 -0.04
CA THR A 211 7.09 -10.36 1.36
C THR A 211 5.73 -9.67 1.49
N ALA A 212 4.80 -10.34 2.15
CA ALA A 212 3.51 -9.76 2.51
C ALA A 212 3.61 -9.02 3.84
N CYS A 213 2.77 -8.00 3.99
CA CYS A 213 2.61 -7.27 5.24
C CYS A 213 1.77 -8.05 6.26
N GLY A 214 0.74 -8.75 5.76
CA GLY A 214 -0.22 -9.49 6.56
C GLY A 214 -1.07 -8.57 7.43
N GLU A 215 -1.34 -9.01 8.66
CA GLU A 215 -2.17 -8.29 9.63
C GLU A 215 -1.66 -6.87 9.95
N ALA A 216 -0.39 -6.57 9.67
CA ALA A 216 0.17 -5.24 9.86
C ALA A 216 -0.32 -4.21 8.82
N CYS A 217 -0.83 -4.65 7.66
CA CYS A 217 -1.37 -3.76 6.62
C CYS A 217 -2.89 -3.77 6.49
N VAL A 218 -3.53 -4.75 7.10
CA VAL A 218 -4.94 -4.60 7.46
C VAL A 218 -4.99 -3.39 8.40
N PRO A 219 -5.91 -2.43 8.24
CA PRO A 219 -6.10 -1.41 9.26
C PRO A 219 -6.13 -2.13 10.61
N GLY A 220 -5.18 -1.81 11.48
CA GLY A 220 -5.36 -2.16 12.89
C GLY A 220 -6.75 -1.65 13.29
N PRO A 221 -7.47 -2.33 14.20
CA PRO A 221 -8.75 -1.80 14.66
C PRO A 221 -8.54 -0.32 14.97
N ASN A 222 -9.34 0.56 14.33
CA ASN A 222 -9.29 1.98 14.63
C ASN A 222 -9.25 2.10 16.15
N PRO A 223 -8.38 2.97 16.71
CA PRO A 223 -8.19 3.03 18.14
C PRO A 223 -9.56 3.09 18.79
N VAL A 224 -9.79 2.19 19.75
CA VAL A 224 -11.10 2.10 20.40
C VAL A 224 -11.31 3.42 21.15
N VAL A 225 -12.16 4.27 20.59
CA VAL A 225 -12.44 5.61 21.10
C VAL A 225 -13.85 5.64 21.65
N GLU A 226 -14.00 6.32 22.78
CA GLU A 226 -15.30 6.60 23.36
C GLU A 226 -16.05 7.63 22.52
N ARG A 227 -17.29 7.30 22.16
CA ARG A 227 -18.15 8.11 21.30
C ARG A 227 -19.55 8.18 21.91
N THR A 228 -20.19 9.33 21.80
CA THR A 228 -21.61 9.47 22.13
C THR A 228 -22.46 8.68 21.11
N ILE A 229 -23.65 8.25 21.51
CA ILE A 229 -24.57 7.54 20.62
C ILE A 229 -24.90 8.37 19.38
N ALA A 230 -25.17 9.67 19.56
CA ALA A 230 -25.41 10.60 18.45
C ALA A 230 -24.23 10.72 17.48
N ALA A 231 -22.97 10.69 17.97
CA ALA A 231 -21.82 10.66 17.08
C ALA A 231 -21.78 9.35 16.28
N ILE A 232 -22.02 8.21 16.94
CA ILE A 232 -22.05 6.90 16.28
C ILE A 232 -23.11 6.85 15.19
N GLN A 233 -24.31 7.37 15.45
CA GLN A 233 -25.38 7.46 14.46
C GLN A 233 -25.02 8.42 13.32
N GLY A 234 -24.50 9.60 13.65
CA GLY A 234 -24.31 10.68 12.69
C GLY A 234 -25.63 11.28 12.22
N THR A 235 -25.56 12.20 11.26
CA THR A 235 -26.73 12.92 10.71
C THR A 235 -27.16 12.39 9.33
N GLY A 236 -26.56 11.28 8.88
CA GLY A 236 -26.80 10.69 7.57
C GLY A 236 -27.47 9.32 7.67
N ASP A 237 -27.72 8.68 6.52
CA ASP A 237 -28.38 7.37 6.43
C ASP A 237 -27.51 6.19 6.93
N ALA A 238 -26.21 6.41 7.10
CA ALA A 238 -25.27 5.41 7.58
C ALA A 238 -24.29 6.04 8.58
N SER A 239 -23.84 5.24 9.54
CA SER A 239 -22.86 5.69 10.52
C SER A 239 -21.54 6.11 9.87
N PRO A 240 -20.91 7.21 10.31
CA PRO A 240 -19.55 7.56 9.90
C PRO A 240 -18.48 6.63 10.51
N TYR A 241 -18.87 5.70 11.37
CA TYR A 241 -17.98 4.80 12.10
C TYR A 241 -18.18 3.32 11.73
N VAL A 242 -18.84 3.01 10.61
CA VAL A 242 -18.98 1.61 10.14
C VAL A 242 -17.59 0.96 10.01
N GLY A 243 -17.41 -0.18 10.68
CA GLY A 243 -16.15 -0.91 10.73
C GLY A 243 -15.28 -0.59 11.96
N ASP A 244 -15.54 0.53 12.65
CA ASP A 244 -14.82 0.90 13.87
C ASP A 244 -15.35 0.13 15.08
N THR A 245 -14.44 -0.20 16.01
CA THR A 245 -14.85 -0.59 17.36
C THR A 245 -14.94 0.66 18.23
N VAL A 246 -16.11 0.91 18.78
CA VAL A 246 -16.38 2.09 19.63
C VAL A 246 -16.66 1.67 21.06
N ILE A 247 -16.43 2.59 21.99
CA ILE A 247 -16.98 2.53 23.35
C ILE A 247 -18.15 3.53 23.41
N THR A 248 -19.29 3.12 23.94
CA THR A 248 -20.40 4.03 24.23
C THR A 248 -21.15 3.65 25.50
N GLN A 249 -21.86 4.60 26.08
CA GLN A 249 -22.64 4.43 27.30
C GLN A 249 -24.06 4.97 27.11
N GLY A 250 -25.02 4.37 27.82
CA GLY A 250 -26.39 4.85 27.84
C GLY A 250 -27.29 4.04 28.78
N VAL A 251 -28.57 4.33 28.73
CA VAL A 251 -29.63 3.64 29.47
C VAL A 251 -30.28 2.61 28.55
N VAL A 252 -30.48 1.39 29.02
CA VAL A 252 -31.22 0.37 28.28
C VAL A 252 -32.71 0.70 28.31
N THR A 253 -33.30 1.02 27.15
CA THR A 253 -34.73 1.40 27.05
C THR A 253 -35.63 0.24 26.63
N ALA A 254 -35.07 -0.79 25.99
CA ALA A 254 -35.78 -2.02 25.66
C ALA A 254 -34.80 -3.20 25.48
N ALA A 255 -35.13 -4.38 26.02
CA ALA A 255 -34.30 -5.58 25.89
C ALA A 255 -35.10 -6.77 25.31
N TYR A 256 -34.68 -7.28 24.16
CA TYR A 256 -35.36 -8.35 23.42
C TYR A 256 -34.62 -9.69 23.55
N LYS A 257 -34.73 -10.30 24.72
CA LYS A 257 -34.15 -11.64 25.03
C LYS A 257 -34.81 -12.79 24.26
N THR A 258 -36.05 -12.59 23.81
CA THR A 258 -36.84 -13.58 23.06
C THR A 258 -37.54 -12.88 21.88
N GLY A 259 -38.15 -13.65 20.97
CA GLY A 259 -38.88 -13.07 19.83
C GLY A 259 -38.02 -12.71 18.61
N GLY A 260 -36.74 -13.10 18.60
CA GLY A 260 -35.89 -13.09 17.40
C GLY A 260 -35.10 -11.81 17.14
N PHE A 261 -35.37 -10.72 17.86
CA PHE A 261 -34.60 -9.46 17.76
C PHE A 261 -33.19 -9.57 18.36
N ASN A 262 -33.01 -10.41 19.39
CA ASN A 262 -31.70 -10.79 19.95
C ASN A 262 -30.78 -9.59 20.27
N GLY A 263 -31.31 -8.56 20.93
CA GLY A 263 -30.57 -7.34 21.23
C GLY A 263 -31.35 -6.39 22.12
N PHE A 264 -30.81 -5.20 22.37
CA PHE A 264 -31.45 -4.17 23.19
C PHE A 264 -31.22 -2.77 22.59
N TYR A 265 -32.09 -1.83 22.92
CA TYR A 265 -31.87 -0.41 22.62
C TYR A 265 -31.16 0.26 23.79
N LEU A 266 -30.11 1.00 23.46
CA LEU A 266 -29.37 1.87 24.36
C LEU A 266 -29.64 3.31 23.96
N GLN A 267 -29.93 4.17 24.92
CA GLN A 267 -30.25 5.57 24.68
C GLN A 267 -29.37 6.50 25.51
N THR A 268 -28.97 7.65 24.95
CA THR A 268 -28.25 8.70 25.69
C THR A 268 -29.02 9.07 26.95
N ALA A 269 -28.36 9.05 28.12
CA ALA A 269 -29.03 9.36 29.38
C ALA A 269 -29.59 10.80 29.38
N GLY A 270 -30.85 10.96 29.77
CA GLY A 270 -31.52 12.26 29.83
C GLY A 270 -32.05 12.80 28.50
N SER A 271 -31.94 12.05 27.39
CA SER A 271 -32.52 12.43 26.10
C SER A 271 -34.01 12.07 25.98
N GLY A 272 -34.67 12.52 24.91
CA GLY A 272 -36.09 12.27 24.63
C GLY A 272 -37.06 13.25 25.31
N GLY A 273 -36.55 14.33 25.91
CA GLY A 273 -37.33 15.46 26.41
C GLY A 273 -37.57 16.55 25.34
N ASP A 274 -38.09 17.70 25.77
CA ASP A 274 -38.37 18.84 24.88
C ASP A 274 -37.09 19.51 24.33
N ASP A 275 -35.96 19.33 25.03
CA ASP A 275 -34.64 19.82 24.63
C ASP A 275 -33.85 18.69 23.95
N ASP A 276 -33.53 18.87 22.67
CA ASP A 276 -32.66 17.98 21.89
C ASP A 276 -31.24 18.57 21.81
N ALA A 277 -30.30 17.93 22.48
CA ALA A 277 -28.90 18.35 22.52
C ALA A 277 -28.12 17.92 21.25
N THR A 278 -28.69 17.02 20.44
CA THR A 278 -28.06 16.42 19.26
C THR A 278 -29.00 16.45 18.06
N PRO A 279 -29.39 17.65 17.60
CA PRO A 279 -30.32 17.79 16.49
C PRO A 279 -29.83 17.04 15.26
N ASP A 280 -30.76 16.40 14.55
CA ASP A 280 -30.55 15.61 13.34
C ASP A 280 -29.76 14.31 13.51
N ALA A 281 -29.41 13.90 14.74
CA ALA A 281 -28.81 12.61 15.05
C ALA A 281 -29.63 11.85 16.10
N SER A 282 -29.68 10.51 15.99
CA SER A 282 -30.41 9.69 16.96
C SER A 282 -29.65 9.57 18.28
N ASP A 283 -30.35 9.75 19.39
CA ASP A 283 -29.86 9.41 20.73
C ASP A 283 -29.98 7.92 21.07
N GLY A 284 -30.66 7.14 20.23
CA GLY A 284 -30.83 5.71 20.38
C GLY A 284 -29.94 4.92 19.43
N ILE A 285 -29.37 3.82 19.91
CA ILE A 285 -28.67 2.83 19.09
C ILE A 285 -29.09 1.42 19.49
N PHE A 286 -29.15 0.53 18.51
CA PHE A 286 -29.41 -0.87 18.75
C PHE A 286 -28.11 -1.63 19.04
N VAL A 287 -28.10 -2.45 20.08
CA VAL A 287 -27.00 -3.33 20.45
C VAL A 287 -27.44 -4.76 20.18
N PHE A 288 -26.85 -5.37 19.14
CA PHE A 288 -27.19 -6.72 18.70
C PHE A 288 -26.31 -7.77 19.38
N GLY A 289 -26.93 -8.81 19.91
CA GLY A 289 -26.26 -9.97 20.48
C GLY A 289 -27.12 -10.68 21.50
N SER A 290 -27.43 -11.97 21.28
CA SER A 290 -28.20 -12.78 22.23
C SER A 290 -27.49 -12.99 23.57
N ALA A 291 -26.16 -13.09 23.54
CA ALA A 291 -25.35 -13.15 24.76
C ALA A 291 -25.25 -11.78 25.46
N ALA A 292 -25.22 -10.69 24.69
CA ALA A 292 -25.18 -9.32 25.21
C ALA A 292 -26.50 -8.95 25.92
N VAL A 293 -27.64 -9.16 25.26
CA VAL A 293 -28.96 -8.86 25.84
C VAL A 293 -29.29 -9.71 27.08
N ALA A 294 -28.65 -10.88 27.24
CA ALA A 294 -28.83 -11.72 28.42
C ALA A 294 -28.23 -11.10 29.70
N LEU A 295 -27.34 -10.11 29.58
CA LEU A 295 -26.62 -9.48 30.69
C LEU A 295 -27.28 -8.21 31.23
N VAL A 296 -28.33 -7.71 30.59
CA VAL A 296 -28.93 -6.40 30.89
C VAL A 296 -30.42 -6.51 31.12
N GLU A 297 -30.97 -5.58 31.89
CA GLU A 297 -32.40 -5.29 32.03
C GLU A 297 -32.70 -3.86 31.58
N THR A 298 -33.98 -3.56 31.32
CA THR A 298 -34.42 -2.17 31.11
C THR A 298 -34.07 -1.32 32.33
N ASP A 299 -33.71 -0.07 32.10
CA ASP A 299 -33.22 0.93 33.07
C ASP A 299 -31.77 0.73 33.55
N ASP A 300 -31.07 -0.31 33.12
CA ASP A 300 -29.63 -0.45 33.39
C ASP A 300 -28.83 0.66 32.67
N HIS A 301 -27.84 1.24 33.35
CA HIS A 301 -26.77 1.98 32.68
C HIS A 301 -25.72 1.00 32.18
N VAL A 302 -25.40 1.05 30.90
CA VAL A 302 -24.53 0.06 30.27
C VAL A 302 -23.45 0.74 29.46
N LYS A 303 -22.20 0.30 29.67
CA LYS A 303 -21.07 0.56 28.81
C LYS A 303 -20.91 -0.61 27.82
N VAL A 304 -20.89 -0.28 26.54
CA VAL A 304 -20.74 -1.25 25.44
C VAL A 304 -19.46 -0.94 24.68
N THR A 305 -18.64 -1.97 24.43
CA THR A 305 -17.54 -1.91 23.46
C THR A 305 -17.81 -2.88 22.32
N GLY A 306 -17.79 -2.40 21.07
CA GLY A 306 -18.00 -3.30 19.95
C GLY A 306 -17.94 -2.64 18.57
N PRO A 307 -17.84 -3.44 17.50
CA PRO A 307 -17.88 -2.98 16.12
C PRO A 307 -19.22 -2.35 15.77
N VAL A 308 -19.18 -1.22 15.07
CA VAL A 308 -20.33 -0.56 14.45
C VAL A 308 -20.57 -1.14 13.06
N SER A 309 -21.83 -1.45 12.76
CA SER A 309 -22.26 -2.01 11.48
C SER A 309 -23.64 -1.51 11.09
N GLU A 310 -23.99 -1.65 9.82
CA GLU A 310 -25.35 -1.40 9.32
C GLU A 310 -26.07 -2.72 9.09
N PHE A 311 -27.31 -2.83 9.59
CA PHE A 311 -28.15 -4.00 9.33
C PHE A 311 -29.62 -3.61 9.31
N GLY A 312 -30.35 -4.08 8.30
CA GLY A 312 -31.79 -3.81 8.19
C GLY A 312 -32.13 -2.32 8.05
N GLY A 313 -31.19 -1.49 7.56
CA GLY A 313 -31.35 -0.04 7.43
C GLY A 313 -31.15 0.75 8.72
N MET A 314 -30.46 0.17 9.72
CA MET A 314 -30.13 0.83 10.98
C MET A 314 -28.67 0.56 11.38
N THR A 315 -28.06 1.56 12.02
CA THR A 315 -26.77 1.41 12.71
C THR A 315 -26.94 0.59 13.97
N GLN A 316 -26.05 -0.39 14.17
CA GLN A 316 -26.01 -1.24 15.35
C GLN A 316 -24.58 -1.55 15.82
N ILE A 317 -24.43 -1.79 17.12
CA ILE A 317 -23.17 -2.27 17.74
C ILE A 317 -23.29 -3.76 18.03
N THR A 318 -22.27 -4.56 17.70
CA THR A 318 -22.25 -6.01 17.97
C THR A 318 -21.13 -6.40 18.95
N PRO A 319 -21.31 -6.23 20.27
CA PRO A 319 -20.29 -6.51 21.27
C PRO A 319 -20.14 -8.01 21.58
N ALA A 320 -18.98 -8.42 22.10
CA ALA A 320 -18.89 -9.68 22.83
C ALA A 320 -19.58 -9.53 24.20
N ALA A 321 -20.00 -10.64 24.80
CA ALA A 321 -20.64 -10.60 26.12
C ALA A 321 -19.74 -10.00 27.22
N SER A 322 -18.41 -10.20 27.13
CA SER A 322 -17.44 -9.60 28.05
C SER A 322 -17.35 -8.08 27.95
N ASP A 323 -17.85 -7.51 26.86
CA ASP A 323 -17.70 -6.11 26.50
C ASP A 323 -18.98 -5.30 26.75
N VAL A 324 -19.93 -5.92 27.45
CA VAL A 324 -21.17 -5.30 27.96
C VAL A 324 -21.08 -5.26 29.48
N VAL A 325 -20.94 -4.05 30.01
CA VAL A 325 -20.72 -3.82 31.45
C VAL A 325 -21.83 -2.93 31.99
N VAL A 326 -22.62 -3.45 32.93
CA VAL A 326 -23.55 -2.63 33.72
C VAL A 326 -22.74 -1.74 34.66
N VAL A 327 -23.05 -0.46 34.67
CA VAL A 327 -22.38 0.58 35.48
C VAL A 327 -23.40 1.27 36.39
N ASP A 328 -22.93 1.89 37.48
CA ASP A 328 -23.83 2.48 38.48
C ASP A 328 -24.47 3.81 37.99
N GLU A 329 -23.76 4.58 37.16
CA GLU A 329 -24.20 5.86 36.59
C GLU A 329 -23.77 5.97 35.11
N PRO A 330 -24.41 6.83 34.30
CA PRO A 330 -24.09 7.03 32.88
C PRO A 330 -22.62 7.40 32.63
#